data_AF-A0A9Q5HW60-F1
#
_entry.id   AF-A0A9Q5HW60-F1
#
_cell.length_a   1.000
_cell.length_b   1.000
_cell.length_c   1.000
_cell.angle_alpha   90.00
_cell.angle_beta   90.00
_cell.angle_gamma   90.00
#
_symmetry.space_group_name_H-M   'P 1'
#
loop_
_entity.id
_entity.type
_entity.pdbx_description
1 polymer ?
#
loop_
_entity_poly.entity_id
_entity_poly.type
_entity_poly.pdbx_seq_one_letter_code
_entity_poly.pdbx_strand_id
1 'polypeptide(L)'
;MSSDLSPLQRVHAREQESSQTHFSLKKILPIKKNDAEMLTRQDIQYDLLHYIFSDETKAFTDQRPGNPSEKICFRELYISALCQSSKCSKVLKDKMKERPAFAIELAKISLLANVGRINTTMAFFPEMRTALRTYHPVPSLQKTDGNLQDAPRIKNCLKAALLPSERDVPPTSLAAVLEKLLLARTHFDQQLDFLDLFMPINIPSVRRARAFLWLVYHYFEDSTSSPVGGPTTNPFSDDYSRGNAGKVPLLPRLSFDEMQELRENIDPREEIEWGERMCALRTTFLQRLVKSTEDEKRSRSEFATSQVLELAPPNRRPRAPRQIYHSEDTESSFRHYAPQIPPDHDPTPSATRHPTYPQSMSESVQKHPQPRQRTMVEHAFHIVSTSDPLADSDEEYDEHVKLDYGVYWTLTIIPFFR
;
A
#
# COMPACT_ATOMS: atom_id res chain seq x y z
N MET A 1 31.09 40.99 19.83
CA MET A 1 31.17 41.60 18.48
C MET A 1 30.31 40.74 17.57
N SER A 2 29.17 41.28 17.16
CA SER A 2 28.15 40.57 16.37
C SER A 2 28.59 40.55 14.90
N SER A 3 28.88 39.37 14.36
CA SER A 3 29.20 39.21 12.94
C SER A 3 27.89 39.00 12.17
N ASP A 4 27.35 40.09 11.64
CA ASP A 4 26.17 40.09 10.76
C ASP A 4 26.52 39.38 9.43
N LEU A 5 25.98 38.18 9.23
CA LEU A 5 26.04 37.47 7.95
C LEU A 5 25.17 38.19 6.91
N SER A 6 25.71 38.32 5.70
CA SER A 6 25.07 39.00 4.57
C SER A 6 23.77 38.29 4.13
N PRO A 7 22.82 39.00 3.48
CA PRO A 7 21.54 38.42 3.06
C PRO A 7 21.68 37.19 2.14
N LEU A 8 22.70 37.16 1.26
CA LEU A 8 22.99 36.02 0.38
C LEU A 8 23.54 34.80 1.15
N GLN A 9 24.34 35.04 2.19
CA GLN A 9 24.83 33.96 3.07
C GLN A 9 23.71 33.39 3.94
N ARG A 10 22.70 34.20 4.31
CA ARG A 10 21.49 33.70 5.00
C ARG A 10 20.58 32.89 4.09
N VAL A 11 20.54 33.17 2.78
CA VAL A 11 19.78 32.37 1.81
C VAL A 11 20.44 31.01 1.61
N HIS A 12 21.77 30.95 1.42
CA HIS A 12 22.48 29.68 1.33
C HIS A 12 22.50 28.90 2.65
N ALA A 13 22.58 29.58 3.81
CA ALA A 13 22.44 28.90 5.11
C ALA A 13 21.01 28.38 5.33
N ARG A 14 19.97 29.08 4.86
CA ARG A 14 18.58 28.58 4.89
C ARG A 14 18.30 27.46 3.89
N GLU A 15 18.95 27.45 2.73
CA GLU A 15 18.87 26.35 1.75
C GLU A 15 19.66 25.11 2.21
N GLN A 16 20.76 25.31 2.96
CA GLN A 16 21.51 24.23 3.59
C GLN A 16 20.80 23.68 4.85
N GLU A 17 20.12 24.52 5.64
CA GLU A 17 19.28 24.07 6.76
C GLU A 17 17.96 23.44 6.29
N SER A 18 17.38 23.84 5.16
CA SER A 18 16.15 23.22 4.63
C SER A 18 16.36 21.80 4.11
N SER A 19 17.62 21.36 3.94
CA SER A 19 17.97 20.00 3.53
C SER A 19 18.32 19.08 4.72
N GLN A 20 18.33 19.62 5.95
CA GLN A 20 18.39 18.81 7.17
C GLN A 20 16.99 18.42 7.61
N THR A 21 16.35 17.54 6.84
CA THR A 21 15.10 16.93 7.29
C THR A 21 15.41 16.00 8.46
N HIS A 22 15.04 16.45 9.66
CA HIS A 22 14.95 15.64 10.86
C HIS A 22 14.09 14.40 10.57
N PHE A 23 14.73 13.24 10.34
CA PHE A 23 14.05 11.99 10.04
C PHE A 23 13.54 11.30 11.30
N SER A 24 12.58 11.93 11.97
CA SER A 24 11.54 11.20 12.70
C SER A 24 10.38 12.15 12.96
N LEU A 25 9.25 11.89 12.29
CA LEU A 25 7.86 11.93 12.77
C LEU A 25 6.93 11.78 11.55
N LYS A 26 6.30 10.59 11.42
CA LYS A 26 5.35 10.15 10.36
C LYS A 26 5.97 9.84 8.98
N LYS A 27 6.92 8.90 8.94
CA LYS A 27 7.39 8.31 7.67
C LYS A 27 6.22 7.62 6.97
N ILE A 28 5.78 8.15 5.82
CA ILE A 28 4.84 7.46 4.95
C ILE A 28 5.61 6.29 4.35
N LEU A 29 5.40 5.10 4.93
CA LEU A 29 6.12 3.89 4.56
C LEU A 29 5.73 3.34 3.20
N PRO A 30 4.46 3.34 2.76
CA PRO A 30 4.13 2.81 1.43
C PRO A 30 4.52 3.78 0.32
N ILE A 31 4.97 3.25 -0.82
CA ILE A 31 5.11 4.00 -2.08
C ILE A 31 3.71 4.48 -2.48
N LYS A 32 3.59 5.77 -2.79
CA LYS A 32 2.34 6.39 -3.25
C LYS A 32 2.51 6.83 -4.69
N LYS A 33 1.70 6.24 -5.57
CA LYS A 33 1.61 6.57 -7.00
C LYS A 33 0.16 6.49 -7.45
N ASN A 34 -0.18 7.19 -8.53
CA ASN A 34 -1.50 7.10 -9.13
C ASN A 34 -1.65 5.80 -9.95
N ASP A 35 -2.89 5.39 -10.21
CA ASP A 35 -3.13 4.23 -11.08
C ASP A 35 -2.44 4.41 -12.44
N ALA A 36 -1.91 3.31 -12.97
CA ALA A 36 -1.14 3.28 -14.21
C ALA A 36 0.20 4.04 -14.18
N GLU A 37 0.74 4.39 -13.02
CA GLU A 37 2.13 4.88 -12.91
C GLU A 37 3.10 3.74 -12.60
N MET A 38 4.22 3.68 -13.33
CA MET A 38 5.26 2.67 -13.11
C MET A 38 6.03 2.89 -11.81
N LEU A 39 6.51 1.81 -11.19
CA LEU A 39 7.49 1.85 -10.11
C LEU A 39 8.90 1.76 -10.70
N THR A 40 9.63 2.87 -10.61
CA THR A 40 11.02 2.99 -11.06
C THR A 40 11.97 2.28 -10.11
N ARG A 41 13.21 2.08 -10.54
CA ARG A 41 14.30 1.60 -9.67
C ARG A 41 14.49 2.46 -8.44
N GLN A 42 14.33 3.78 -8.58
CA GLN A 42 14.41 4.70 -7.45
C GLN A 42 13.27 4.49 -6.45
N ASP A 43 12.03 4.27 -6.91
CA ASP A 43 10.89 4.06 -6.01
C ASP A 43 11.07 2.84 -5.11
N ILE A 44 11.54 1.75 -5.72
CA ILE A 44 11.69 0.44 -5.07
C ILE A 44 13.06 0.23 -4.42
N GLN A 45 14.00 1.17 -4.60
CA GLN A 45 15.38 1.03 -4.17
C GLN A 45 16.02 -0.25 -4.76
N TYR A 46 16.00 -0.37 -6.09
CA TYR A 46 16.41 -1.59 -6.79
C TYR A 46 17.81 -2.06 -6.40
N ASP A 47 18.79 -1.17 -6.28
CA ASP A 47 20.18 -1.59 -6.01
C ASP A 47 20.35 -2.14 -4.60
N LEU A 48 19.61 -1.63 -3.61
CA LEU A 48 19.53 -2.23 -2.29
C LEU A 48 19.06 -3.69 -2.40
N LEU A 49 17.94 -3.90 -3.10
CA LEU A 49 17.38 -5.24 -3.32
C LEU A 49 18.34 -6.11 -4.13
N HIS A 50 19.06 -5.54 -5.09
CA HIS A 50 20.09 -6.24 -5.85
C HIS A 50 21.17 -6.77 -4.91
N TYR A 51 21.81 -5.91 -4.12
CA TYR A 51 22.87 -6.30 -3.19
C TYR A 51 22.41 -7.31 -2.13
N ILE A 52 21.17 -7.19 -1.61
CA ILE A 52 20.61 -8.16 -0.67
C ILE A 52 20.49 -9.56 -1.30
N PHE A 53 19.97 -9.62 -2.53
CA PHE A 53 19.67 -10.90 -3.20
C PHE A 53 20.82 -11.43 -4.06
N SER A 54 21.85 -10.65 -4.33
CA SER A 54 23.07 -11.10 -5.03
C SER A 54 24.16 -11.56 -4.08
N ASP A 55 24.08 -11.24 -2.79
CA ASP A 55 25.04 -11.70 -1.79
C ASP A 55 25.10 -13.25 -1.74
N GLU A 56 26.31 -13.80 -1.81
CA GLU A 56 26.58 -15.24 -1.88
C GLU A 56 27.07 -15.81 -0.54
N THR A 57 27.06 -15.02 0.53
CA THR A 57 27.53 -15.44 1.85
C THR A 57 26.65 -16.57 2.38
N LYS A 58 27.23 -17.78 2.45
CA LYS A 58 26.57 -18.99 2.98
C LYS A 58 26.54 -18.95 4.50
N ALA A 59 25.63 -18.15 5.05
CA ALA A 59 25.54 -17.87 6.48
C ALA A 59 24.33 -18.52 7.15
N PHE A 60 23.27 -18.81 6.39
CA PHE A 60 21.97 -19.19 6.96
C PHE A 60 21.77 -20.69 6.94
N THR A 61 21.17 -21.24 7.99
CA THR A 61 20.80 -22.67 8.03
C THR A 61 19.64 -22.95 7.07
N ASP A 62 19.83 -23.93 6.19
CA ASP A 62 18.77 -24.40 5.30
C ASP A 62 17.63 -25.04 6.10
N GLN A 63 16.43 -24.54 5.84
CA GLN A 63 15.20 -24.94 6.53
C GLN A 63 14.44 -26.07 5.79
N ARG A 64 14.95 -26.52 4.63
CA ARG A 64 14.35 -27.64 3.89
C ARG A 64 14.54 -28.96 4.66
N PRO A 65 13.51 -29.84 4.71
CA PRO A 65 13.64 -31.14 5.35
C PRO A 65 14.79 -31.95 4.74
N GLY A 66 15.68 -32.48 5.59
CA GLY A 66 16.80 -33.34 5.18
C GLY A 66 18.16 -32.64 5.00
N ASN A 67 18.24 -31.31 5.07
CA ASN A 67 19.50 -30.55 4.89
C ASN A 67 19.93 -29.70 6.11
N PRO A 68 19.76 -30.13 7.36
CA PRO A 68 19.90 -29.24 8.53
C PRO A 68 21.32 -28.67 8.76
N SER A 69 22.34 -29.18 8.08
CA SER A 69 23.74 -28.72 8.22
C SER A 69 24.24 -27.89 7.04
N GLU A 70 23.44 -27.73 5.98
CA GLU A 70 23.85 -26.96 4.80
C GLU A 70 23.65 -25.45 5.06
N LYS A 71 24.72 -24.68 4.86
CA LYS A 71 24.63 -23.21 4.87
C LYS A 71 24.33 -22.68 3.48
N ILE A 72 23.32 -21.82 3.41
CA ILE A 72 22.82 -21.20 2.18
C ILE A 72 22.89 -19.67 2.28
N CYS A 73 22.80 -18.99 1.14
CA CYS A 73 22.74 -17.52 1.12
C CYS A 73 21.31 -17.00 1.41
N PHE A 74 21.18 -15.70 1.68
CA PHE A 74 19.88 -15.10 2.01
C PHE A 74 18.84 -15.29 0.88
N ARG A 75 19.26 -15.16 -0.38
CA ARG A 75 18.40 -15.38 -1.55
C ARG A 75 17.77 -16.77 -1.53
N GLU A 76 18.58 -17.79 -1.31
CA GLU A 76 18.13 -19.19 -1.27
C GLU A 76 17.21 -19.45 -0.07
N LEU A 77 17.55 -18.89 1.10
CA LEU A 77 16.72 -18.97 2.30
C LEU A 77 15.33 -18.38 2.05
N TYR A 78 15.28 -17.18 1.47
CA TYR A 78 14.04 -16.44 1.23
C TYR A 78 13.15 -17.12 0.18
N ILE A 79 13.72 -17.57 -0.94
CA ILE A 79 12.99 -18.28 -2.00
C ILE A 79 12.51 -19.65 -1.49
N SER A 80 13.31 -20.34 -0.67
CA SER A 80 12.91 -21.61 -0.07
C SER A 80 11.73 -21.41 0.87
N ALA A 81 11.71 -20.35 1.68
CA ALA A 81 10.56 -20.00 2.52
C ALA A 81 9.29 -19.76 1.69
N LEU A 82 9.39 -19.02 0.57
CA LEU A 82 8.27 -18.85 -0.37
C LEU A 82 7.77 -20.18 -0.94
N CYS A 83 8.68 -21.08 -1.33
CA CYS A 83 8.34 -22.39 -1.88
C CYS A 83 7.68 -23.31 -0.84
N GLN A 84 8.06 -23.20 0.43
CA GLN A 84 7.53 -24.04 1.50
C GLN A 84 6.19 -23.56 2.03
N SER A 85 5.85 -22.29 1.82
CA SER A 85 4.56 -21.72 2.22
C SER A 85 3.37 -22.52 1.69
N SER A 86 2.41 -22.80 2.57
CA SER A 86 1.11 -23.39 2.20
C SER A 86 0.21 -22.43 1.41
N LYS A 87 0.50 -21.12 1.46
CA LYS A 87 -0.26 -20.08 0.75
C LYS A 87 0.34 -19.72 -0.62
N CYS A 88 1.52 -20.26 -0.94
CA CYS A 88 2.11 -20.16 -2.26
C CYS A 88 1.47 -21.22 -3.19
N SER A 89 0.90 -20.80 -4.32
CA SER A 89 0.20 -21.72 -5.23
C SER A 89 1.16 -22.66 -5.96
N LYS A 90 0.69 -23.86 -6.32
CA LYS A 90 1.50 -24.84 -7.08
C LYS A 90 2.09 -24.22 -8.36
N VAL A 91 1.27 -23.50 -9.13
CA VAL A 91 1.70 -22.81 -10.37
C VAL A 91 2.83 -21.82 -10.10
N LEU A 92 2.77 -21.07 -8.99
CA LEU A 92 3.82 -20.11 -8.63
C LEU A 92 5.11 -20.84 -8.22
N LYS A 93 5.00 -21.94 -7.47
CA LYS A 93 6.15 -22.77 -7.09
C LYS A 93 6.84 -23.37 -8.30
N ASP A 94 6.06 -23.93 -9.22
CA ASP A 94 6.58 -24.56 -10.45
C ASP A 94 7.27 -23.50 -11.33
N LYS A 95 6.67 -22.31 -11.46
CA LYS A 95 7.28 -21.18 -12.18
C LYS A 95 8.61 -20.70 -11.56
N MET A 96 8.69 -20.62 -10.23
CA MET A 96 9.94 -20.28 -9.54
C MET A 96 11.04 -21.32 -9.77
N LYS A 97 10.68 -22.61 -9.85
CA LYS A 97 11.63 -23.70 -10.14
C LYS A 97 12.10 -23.67 -11.59
N GLU A 98 11.19 -23.46 -12.53
CA GLU A 98 11.50 -23.39 -13.96
C GLU A 98 12.32 -22.15 -14.33
N ARG A 99 12.06 -21.02 -13.65
CA ARG A 99 12.66 -19.72 -13.95
C ARG A 99 13.27 -19.09 -12.69
N PRO A 100 14.54 -19.37 -12.37
CA PRO A 100 15.19 -18.80 -11.18
C PRO A 100 15.22 -17.27 -11.16
N ALA A 101 15.36 -16.61 -12.31
CA ALA A 101 15.29 -15.15 -12.41
C ALA A 101 13.95 -14.60 -11.93
N PHE A 102 12.83 -15.25 -12.29
CA PHE A 102 11.49 -14.90 -11.80
C PHE A 102 11.38 -15.06 -10.28
N ALA A 103 11.99 -16.11 -9.71
CA ALA A 103 11.97 -16.33 -8.26
C ALA A 103 12.67 -15.20 -7.50
N ILE A 104 13.77 -14.66 -8.05
CA ILE A 104 14.48 -13.50 -7.48
C ILE A 104 13.61 -12.24 -7.59
N GLU A 105 13.02 -11.98 -8.76
CA GLU A 105 12.11 -10.84 -8.97
C GLU A 105 10.93 -10.86 -7.99
N LEU A 106 10.30 -12.03 -7.84
CA LEU A 106 9.22 -12.26 -6.88
C LEU A 106 9.71 -12.07 -5.43
N ALA A 107 10.90 -12.56 -5.08
CA ALA A 107 11.44 -12.40 -3.73
C ALA A 107 11.72 -10.93 -3.38
N LYS A 108 12.24 -10.14 -4.34
CA LYS A 108 12.47 -8.70 -4.17
C LYS A 108 11.17 -7.94 -3.88
N ILE A 109 10.12 -8.17 -4.70
CA ILE A 109 8.83 -7.51 -4.49
C ILE A 109 8.14 -8.01 -3.21
N SER A 110 8.36 -9.27 -2.84
CA SER A 110 7.88 -9.85 -1.57
C SER A 110 8.52 -9.18 -0.35
N LEU A 111 9.82 -8.88 -0.41
CA LEU A 111 10.51 -8.20 0.66
C LEU A 111 9.92 -6.80 0.88
N LEU A 112 9.70 -6.04 -0.20
CA LEU A 112 9.08 -4.71 -0.13
C LEU A 112 7.67 -4.74 0.44
N ALA A 113 6.86 -5.74 0.08
CA ALA A 113 5.51 -5.91 0.64
C ALA A 113 5.55 -6.22 2.15
N ASN A 114 6.52 -7.03 2.59
CA ASN A 114 6.68 -7.39 4.00
C ASN A 114 7.18 -6.24 4.87
N VAL A 115 8.12 -5.44 4.37
CA VAL A 115 8.60 -4.24 5.09
C VAL A 115 7.64 -3.05 4.96
N GLY A 116 6.54 -3.19 4.23
CA GLY A 116 5.47 -2.20 4.13
C GLY A 116 5.72 -1.08 3.11
N ARG A 117 6.70 -1.24 2.21
CA ARG A 117 6.94 -0.30 1.09
C ARG A 117 5.93 -0.47 -0.03
N ILE A 118 5.44 -1.68 -0.26
CA ILE A 118 4.37 -1.95 -1.23
C ILE A 118 3.05 -2.09 -0.48
N ASN A 119 2.07 -1.26 -0.85
CA ASN A 119 0.73 -1.35 -0.31
C ASN A 119 0.00 -2.59 -0.86
N THR A 120 -0.84 -3.21 -0.03
CA THR A 120 -1.72 -4.32 -0.42
C THR A 120 -2.71 -3.94 -1.52
N THR A 121 -3.04 -2.65 -1.68
CA THR A 121 -3.91 -2.20 -2.78
C THR A 121 -3.24 -2.20 -4.15
N MET A 122 -1.91 -2.36 -4.21
CA MET A 122 -1.17 -2.36 -5.47
C MET A 122 -1.27 -3.70 -6.20
N ALA A 123 -1.29 -3.60 -7.52
CA ALA A 123 -1.43 -4.68 -8.46
C ALA A 123 -0.33 -4.62 -9.52
N PHE A 124 0.14 -5.77 -9.97
CA PHE A 124 1.24 -5.87 -10.93
C PHE A 124 0.83 -6.59 -12.23
N PHE A 125 -0.47 -6.68 -12.50
CA PHE A 125 -1.02 -7.19 -13.75
C PHE A 125 -2.11 -6.25 -14.29
N PRO A 126 -2.09 -5.94 -15.61
CA PRO A 126 -2.90 -4.86 -16.18
C PRO A 126 -4.40 -5.20 -16.29
N GLU A 127 -4.76 -6.49 -16.25
CA GLU A 127 -6.15 -6.97 -16.49
C GLU A 127 -7.09 -6.80 -15.30
N MET A 128 -6.69 -6.13 -14.22
CA MET A 128 -7.54 -5.92 -13.04
C MET A 128 -8.79 -5.08 -13.37
N ARG A 129 -9.97 -5.63 -13.12
CA ARG A 129 -11.26 -4.93 -13.29
C ARG A 129 -11.78 -4.24 -12.02
N THR A 130 -11.14 -4.46 -10.88
CA THR A 130 -11.62 -3.96 -9.58
C THR A 130 -11.20 -2.51 -9.33
N ALA A 131 -12.15 -1.65 -8.96
CA ALA A 131 -11.89 -0.23 -8.69
C ALA A 131 -11.09 0.04 -7.40
N LEU A 132 -10.93 -0.97 -6.54
CA LEU A 132 -10.23 -0.87 -5.25
C LEU A 132 -8.72 -1.18 -5.33
N ARG A 133 -8.22 -1.51 -6.52
CA ARG A 133 -6.80 -1.84 -6.75
C ARG A 133 -6.21 -0.93 -7.81
N THR A 134 -4.95 -0.51 -7.59
CA THR A 134 -4.20 0.31 -8.54
C THR A 134 -3.10 -0.53 -9.19
N TYR A 135 -3.06 -0.53 -10.52
CA TYR A 135 -2.05 -1.17 -11.33
C TYR A 135 -0.80 -0.31 -11.44
N HIS A 136 0.34 -0.92 -11.14
CA HIS A 136 1.64 -0.30 -11.26
C HIS A 136 2.62 -1.27 -11.93
N PRO A 137 3.04 -1.05 -13.18
CA PRO A 137 4.11 -1.85 -13.76
C PRO A 137 5.41 -1.63 -12.98
N VAL A 138 6.21 -2.68 -12.83
CA VAL A 138 7.53 -2.64 -12.15
C VAL A 138 8.59 -3.13 -13.14
N PRO A 139 9.05 -2.28 -14.08
CA PRO A 139 9.87 -2.71 -15.22
C PRO A 139 11.14 -3.48 -14.81
N SER A 140 11.78 -3.04 -13.73
CA SER A 140 13.01 -3.64 -13.20
C SER A 140 12.82 -5.04 -12.60
N LEU A 141 11.58 -5.45 -12.28
CA LEU A 141 11.22 -6.74 -11.68
C LEU A 141 10.24 -7.57 -12.53
N GLN A 142 9.86 -7.12 -13.73
CA GLN A 142 8.93 -7.83 -14.62
C GLN A 142 9.58 -8.17 -15.96
N LYS A 143 10.88 -8.48 -15.95
CA LYS A 143 11.64 -8.79 -17.16
C LYS A 143 11.35 -10.19 -17.66
N THR A 144 11.05 -11.10 -16.73
CA THR A 144 10.61 -12.45 -17.07
C THR A 144 9.11 -12.44 -17.30
N ASP A 145 8.67 -12.95 -18.45
CA ASP A 145 7.31 -12.90 -18.99
C ASP A 145 6.25 -13.48 -18.01
N GLY A 146 5.90 -12.70 -17.01
CA GLY A 146 5.31 -13.23 -15.81
C GLY A 146 4.71 -12.17 -14.91
N ASN A 147 3.39 -12.22 -14.82
CA ASN A 147 2.64 -11.43 -13.86
C ASN A 147 3.11 -11.74 -12.43
N LEU A 148 3.65 -10.73 -11.76
CA LEU A 148 3.82 -10.75 -10.31
C LEU A 148 2.39 -10.74 -9.73
N GLN A 149 2.09 -11.69 -8.83
CA GLN A 149 0.77 -11.74 -8.19
C GLN A 149 0.47 -10.47 -7.39
N ASP A 150 -0.74 -10.28 -6.85
CA ASP A 150 -1.03 -9.10 -6.04
C ASP A 150 -0.37 -9.12 -4.65
N ALA A 151 -0.07 -7.92 -4.12
CA ALA A 151 0.68 -7.71 -2.88
C ALA A 151 0.16 -8.48 -1.64
N PRO A 152 -1.16 -8.66 -1.41
CA PRO A 152 -1.67 -9.47 -0.30
C PRO A 152 -1.29 -10.95 -0.40
N ARG A 153 -1.36 -11.54 -1.60
CA ARG A 153 -0.98 -12.95 -1.80
C ARG A 153 0.51 -13.14 -1.53
N ILE A 154 1.31 -12.18 -1.97
CA ILE A 154 2.74 -12.13 -1.73
C ILE A 154 3.05 -12.07 -0.21
N LYS A 155 2.45 -11.13 0.52
CA LYS A 155 2.66 -10.98 1.98
C LYS A 155 2.22 -12.23 2.76
N ASN A 156 1.11 -12.84 2.37
CA ASN A 156 0.57 -14.03 3.05
C ASN A 156 1.41 -15.29 2.83
N CYS A 157 2.19 -15.36 1.74
CA CYS A 157 3.07 -16.50 1.49
C CYS A 157 4.12 -16.63 2.61
N LEU A 158 4.84 -15.55 2.94
CA LEU A 158 5.91 -15.64 3.93
C LEU A 158 5.41 -15.78 5.37
N LYS A 159 4.25 -15.19 5.71
CA LYS A 159 3.62 -15.43 7.01
C LYS A 159 3.28 -16.89 7.26
N ALA A 160 2.98 -17.64 6.20
CA ALA A 160 2.66 -19.06 6.26
C ALA A 160 3.86 -19.99 6.02
N ALA A 161 5.08 -19.44 5.90
CA ALA A 161 6.32 -20.21 5.78
C ALA A 161 6.87 -20.52 7.19
N LEU A 162 6.22 -21.44 7.89
CA LEU A 162 6.62 -21.90 9.23
C LEU A 162 7.57 -23.10 9.12
N LEU A 163 8.54 -23.18 10.03
CA LEU A 163 9.36 -24.38 10.18
C LEU A 163 8.50 -25.56 10.71
N PRO A 164 8.87 -26.82 10.42
CA PRO A 164 8.15 -27.98 10.97
C PRO A 164 8.04 -27.96 12.50
N SER A 165 9.07 -27.47 13.20
CA SER A 165 9.14 -27.32 14.66
C SER A 165 8.30 -26.16 15.21
N GLU A 166 7.79 -25.28 14.36
CA GLU A 166 7.08 -24.04 14.73
C GLU A 166 5.57 -24.13 14.54
N ARG A 167 5.06 -25.31 14.18
CA ARG A 167 3.61 -25.50 14.00
C ARG A 167 2.84 -25.35 15.32
N ASP A 168 3.50 -25.67 16.44
CA ASP A 168 2.91 -25.74 17.78
C ASP A 168 3.53 -24.73 18.79
N VAL A 169 4.44 -23.86 18.34
CA VAL A 169 5.19 -22.89 19.17
C VAL A 169 5.15 -21.50 18.48
N PRO A 170 5.17 -20.36 19.21
CA PRO A 170 5.22 -19.04 18.58
C PRO A 170 6.28 -18.94 17.48
N PRO A 171 5.93 -18.45 16.28
CA PRO A 171 6.76 -18.63 15.09
C PRO A 171 8.09 -17.88 15.15
N THR A 172 9.19 -18.55 14.78
CA THR A 172 10.51 -17.97 14.43
C THR A 172 10.68 -17.94 12.90
N SER A 173 9.58 -17.84 12.16
CA SER A 173 9.61 -17.75 10.71
C SER A 173 10.34 -16.49 10.24
N LEU A 174 10.84 -16.50 9.01
CA LEU A 174 11.50 -15.34 8.40
C LEU A 174 10.60 -14.09 8.43
N ALA A 175 9.28 -14.27 8.27
CA ALA A 175 8.32 -13.18 8.40
C ALA A 175 8.28 -12.61 9.83
N ALA A 176 8.29 -13.46 10.86
CA ALA A 176 8.33 -13.02 12.25
C ALA A 176 9.65 -12.29 12.58
N VAL A 177 10.78 -12.75 12.03
CA VAL A 177 12.05 -12.02 12.15
C VAL A 177 11.97 -10.66 11.49
N LEU A 178 11.44 -10.55 10.27
CA LEU A 178 11.25 -9.25 9.61
C LEU A 178 10.36 -8.30 10.42
N GLU A 179 9.33 -8.81 11.09
CA GLU A 179 8.51 -8.02 12.02
C GLU A 179 9.31 -7.57 13.26
N LYS A 180 10.20 -8.42 13.81
CA LYS A 180 11.11 -8.03 14.90
C LYS A 180 12.14 -6.98 14.45
N LEU A 181 12.62 -7.03 13.20
CA LEU A 181 13.57 -6.04 12.67
C LEU A 181 13.01 -4.62 12.69
N LEU A 182 11.68 -4.46 12.59
CA LEU A 182 11.01 -3.15 12.73
C LEU A 182 11.22 -2.52 14.12
N LEU A 183 11.64 -3.31 15.11
CA LEU A 183 11.90 -2.88 16.48
C LEU A 183 13.41 -2.79 16.79
N ALA A 184 14.28 -3.10 15.83
CA ALA A 184 15.75 -3.21 15.99
C ALA A 184 16.48 -1.86 16.12
N ARG A 185 15.84 -0.84 16.70
CA ARG A 185 16.36 0.53 16.83
C ARG A 185 17.69 0.61 17.60
N THR A 186 17.90 -0.30 18.54
CA THR A 186 19.10 -0.36 19.37
C THR A 186 20.38 -0.62 18.56
N HIS A 187 20.25 -1.28 17.41
CA HIS A 187 21.37 -1.66 16.56
C HIS A 187 21.88 -0.52 15.66
N PHE A 188 21.14 0.57 15.54
CA PHE A 188 21.53 1.75 14.75
C PHE A 188 22.09 2.85 15.65
N ASP A 189 22.89 3.74 15.07
CA ASP A 189 23.32 4.99 15.71
C ASP A 189 22.52 6.17 15.14
N GLN A 190 22.19 7.14 15.99
CA GLN A 190 21.53 8.41 15.66
C GLN A 190 20.36 8.38 14.65
N GLN A 191 19.11 8.56 15.13
CA GLN A 191 17.89 8.86 14.36
C GLN A 191 17.52 7.93 13.16
N LEU A 192 18.33 6.92 12.85
CA LEU A 192 18.02 5.90 11.84
C LEU A 192 17.20 4.76 12.48
N ASP A 193 16.26 4.24 11.69
CA ASP A 193 15.47 3.06 12.01
C ASP A 193 15.62 2.03 10.87
N PHE A 194 15.25 0.78 11.11
CA PHE A 194 15.37 -0.29 10.12
C PHE A 194 14.70 0.04 8.78
N LEU A 195 13.55 0.72 8.84
CA LEU A 195 12.79 1.09 7.65
C LEU A 195 13.51 2.13 6.77
N ASP A 196 14.44 2.90 7.33
CA ASP A 196 15.25 3.86 6.56
C ASP A 196 16.17 3.16 5.58
N LEU A 197 16.55 1.90 5.85
CA LEU A 197 17.30 1.08 4.90
C LEU A 197 16.57 0.94 3.56
N PHE A 198 15.24 1.04 3.53
CA PHE A 198 14.41 0.91 2.33
C PHE A 198 13.90 2.24 1.76
N MET A 199 14.42 3.36 2.26
CA MET A 199 14.09 4.72 1.81
C MET A 199 15.23 5.30 0.96
N PRO A 200 14.95 6.28 0.07
CA PRO A 200 15.97 6.98 -0.71
C PRO A 200 16.75 7.96 0.19
N ILE A 201 17.59 7.41 1.08
CA ILE A 201 18.47 8.18 1.96
C ILE A 201 19.89 8.23 1.39
N ASN A 202 20.69 9.19 1.84
CA ASN A 202 22.07 9.37 1.39
C ASN A 202 23.05 8.36 2.04
N ILE A 203 22.71 7.09 1.98
CA ILE A 203 23.53 5.97 2.44
C ILE A 203 23.60 4.96 1.29
N PRO A 204 24.80 4.57 0.82
CA PRO A 204 24.95 3.67 -0.32
C PRO A 204 24.15 2.37 -0.16
N SER A 205 23.53 1.89 -1.23
CA SER A 205 22.67 0.70 -1.23
C SER A 205 23.42 -0.54 -0.74
N VAL A 206 24.69 -0.70 -1.09
CA VAL A 206 25.54 -1.80 -0.62
C VAL A 206 25.73 -1.79 0.90
N ARG A 207 25.85 -0.61 1.52
CA ARG A 207 26.01 -0.47 2.98
C ARG A 207 24.71 -0.79 3.69
N ARG A 208 23.59 -0.31 3.15
CA ARG A 208 22.25 -0.63 3.65
C ARG A 208 21.94 -2.13 3.54
N ALA A 209 22.31 -2.76 2.43
CA ALA A 209 22.14 -4.20 2.22
C ALA A 209 22.94 -5.03 3.24
N ARG A 210 24.20 -4.66 3.49
CA ARG A 210 25.04 -5.32 4.50
C ARG A 210 24.46 -5.20 5.90
N ALA A 211 23.96 -4.01 6.28
CA ALA A 211 23.28 -3.82 7.56
C ALA A 211 21.99 -4.64 7.68
N PHE A 212 21.20 -4.72 6.61
CA PHE A 212 20.04 -5.60 6.54
C PHE A 212 20.42 -7.07 6.76
N LEU A 213 21.42 -7.60 6.04
CA LEU A 213 21.86 -8.99 6.17
C LEU A 213 22.45 -9.29 7.56
N TRP A 214 23.18 -8.34 8.14
CA TRP A 214 23.67 -8.43 9.52
C TRP A 214 22.51 -8.60 10.51
N LEU A 215 21.45 -7.80 10.36
CA LEU A 215 20.26 -7.88 11.22
C LEU A 215 19.50 -9.19 11.04
N VAL A 216 19.28 -9.63 9.80
CA VAL A 216 18.64 -10.92 9.53
C VAL A 216 19.44 -12.04 10.18
N TYR A 217 20.76 -12.08 10.00
CA TYR A 217 21.61 -13.08 10.64
C TYR A 217 21.51 -13.03 12.16
N HIS A 218 21.59 -11.84 12.76
CA HIS A 218 21.51 -11.68 14.20
C HIS A 218 20.19 -12.21 14.78
N TYR A 219 19.05 -11.90 14.16
CA TYR A 219 17.75 -12.30 14.72
C TYR A 219 17.26 -13.67 14.28
N PHE A 220 17.69 -14.16 13.11
CA PHE A 220 17.24 -15.43 12.54
C PHE A 220 18.23 -16.58 12.83
N GLU A 221 19.53 -16.33 12.75
CA GLU A 221 20.55 -17.36 12.83
C GLU A 221 21.18 -17.45 14.21
N ASP A 222 21.70 -16.32 14.73
CA ASP A 222 22.38 -16.27 16.02
C ASP A 222 22.28 -14.89 16.69
N SER A 223 21.40 -14.78 17.69
CA SER A 223 21.21 -13.57 18.51
C SER A 223 22.38 -13.26 19.45
N THR A 224 23.29 -14.20 19.64
CA THR A 224 24.51 -14.02 20.43
C THR A 224 25.72 -13.69 19.57
N SER A 225 25.54 -13.55 18.25
CA SER A 225 26.62 -13.35 17.27
C SER A 225 27.42 -12.05 17.43
N SER A 226 26.99 -11.15 18.31
CA SER A 226 27.69 -9.90 18.63
C SER A 226 27.69 -9.67 20.15
N PRO A 227 28.45 -10.48 20.90
CA PRO A 227 28.45 -10.42 22.36
C PRO A 227 29.20 -9.18 22.88
N VAL A 228 28.79 -8.67 24.03
CA VAL A 228 29.49 -7.56 24.69
C VAL A 228 30.86 -8.04 25.18
N GLY A 229 31.93 -7.38 24.73
CA GLY A 229 33.30 -7.68 25.16
C GLY A 229 33.96 -8.91 24.51
N GLY A 230 33.34 -9.50 23.48
CA GLY A 230 33.89 -10.63 22.72
C GLY A 230 33.89 -10.39 21.20
N PRO A 231 34.59 -11.24 20.43
CA PRO A 231 34.59 -11.15 18.97
C PRO A 231 33.21 -11.49 18.40
N THR A 232 32.73 -10.69 17.44
CA THR A 232 31.52 -11.02 16.66
C THR A 232 31.75 -12.22 15.75
N THR A 233 30.78 -13.12 15.69
CA THR A 233 30.72 -14.26 14.76
C THR A 233 29.86 -13.96 13.53
N ASN A 234 29.20 -12.80 13.50
CA ASN A 234 28.32 -12.41 12.39
C ASN A 234 29.16 -12.16 11.11
N PRO A 235 28.93 -12.92 10.02
CA PRO A 235 29.76 -12.84 8.82
C PRO A 235 29.59 -11.52 8.06
N PHE A 236 28.52 -10.77 8.34
CA PHE A 236 28.27 -9.47 7.74
C PHE A 236 28.91 -8.31 8.52
N SER A 237 29.60 -8.58 9.63
CA SER A 237 30.26 -7.55 10.45
C SER A 237 31.42 -6.87 9.71
N ASP A 238 31.59 -5.57 9.93
CA ASP A 238 32.77 -4.79 9.52
C ASP A 238 33.59 -4.37 10.75
N ASP A 239 34.62 -3.55 10.55
CA ASP A 239 35.48 -3.10 11.66
C ASP A 239 34.71 -2.26 12.68
N TYR A 240 33.68 -1.52 12.23
CA TYR A 240 32.83 -0.73 13.09
C TYR A 240 31.96 -1.62 13.98
N SER A 241 31.20 -2.56 13.41
CA SER A 241 30.34 -3.45 14.21
C SER A 241 31.15 -4.41 15.08
N ARG A 242 32.39 -4.76 14.67
CA ARG A 242 33.35 -5.48 15.52
C ARG A 242 33.76 -4.69 16.76
N GLY A 243 33.98 -3.38 16.61
CA GLY A 243 34.35 -2.48 17.71
C GLY A 243 33.16 -2.02 18.56
N ASN A 244 31.93 -2.13 18.05
CA ASN A 244 30.71 -1.64 18.68
C ASN A 244 29.70 -2.78 18.83
N ALA A 245 29.80 -3.51 19.95
CA ALA A 245 28.96 -4.68 20.21
C ALA A 245 27.46 -4.34 20.06
N GLY A 246 26.75 -5.19 19.32
CA GLY A 246 25.33 -5.01 19.06
C GLY A 246 24.99 -3.90 18.06
N LYS A 247 25.95 -3.32 17.34
CA LYS A 247 25.67 -2.35 16.26
C LYS A 247 25.76 -2.97 14.88
N VAL A 248 24.95 -2.48 13.95
CA VAL A 248 25.06 -2.83 12.53
C VAL A 248 26.41 -2.33 11.96
N PRO A 249 26.88 -2.90 10.83
CA PRO A 249 27.98 -2.35 10.06
C PRO A 249 27.82 -0.86 9.76
N LEU A 250 28.93 -0.15 9.58
CA LEU A 250 28.93 1.30 9.42
C LEU A 250 28.05 1.75 8.26
N LEU A 251 27.17 2.71 8.54
CA LEU A 251 26.28 3.35 7.57
C LEU A 251 26.75 4.79 7.31
N PRO A 252 27.71 5.01 6.40
CA PRO A 252 28.21 6.35 6.11
C PRO A 252 27.13 7.18 5.43
N ARG A 253 26.93 8.41 5.90
CA ARG A 253 26.11 9.40 5.20
C ARG A 253 26.98 10.16 4.22
N LEU A 254 26.64 10.07 2.95
CA LEU A 254 27.32 10.79 1.87
C LEU A 254 26.59 12.10 1.58
N SER A 255 27.29 13.04 0.94
CA SER A 255 26.68 14.22 0.33
C SER A 255 25.80 13.81 -0.87
N PHE A 256 24.97 14.75 -1.34
CA PHE A 256 24.13 14.52 -2.52
C PHE A 256 24.98 14.23 -3.77
N ASP A 257 26.06 14.98 -3.96
CA ASP A 257 26.94 14.84 -5.12
C ASP A 257 27.64 13.47 -5.11
N GLU A 258 28.18 13.05 -3.96
CA GLU A 258 28.78 11.72 -3.79
C GLU A 258 27.76 10.60 -4.04
N MET A 259 26.51 10.75 -3.59
CA MET A 259 25.45 9.77 -3.90
C MET A 259 25.13 9.71 -5.40
N GLN A 260 25.14 10.85 -6.09
CA GLN A 260 24.88 10.90 -7.54
C GLN A 260 26.01 10.23 -8.34
N GLU A 261 27.26 10.36 -7.90
CA GLU A 261 28.42 9.71 -8.52
C GLU A 261 28.35 8.18 -8.49
N LEU A 262 27.69 7.59 -7.48
CA LEU A 262 27.49 6.14 -7.40
C LEU A 262 26.57 5.59 -8.50
N ARG A 263 25.75 6.45 -9.13
CA ARG A 263 24.79 6.09 -10.20
C ARG A 263 23.87 4.92 -9.81
N GLU A 264 23.45 4.89 -8.55
CA GLU A 264 22.48 3.90 -8.06
C GLU A 264 21.05 4.23 -8.51
N ASN A 265 20.26 3.19 -8.73
CA ASN A 265 18.83 3.18 -9.01
C ASN A 265 18.43 3.90 -10.30
N ILE A 266 19.30 3.86 -11.31
CA ILE A 266 19.05 4.43 -12.63
C ILE A 266 18.32 3.42 -13.52
N ASP A 267 17.12 3.76 -13.98
CA ASP A 267 16.35 2.96 -14.94
C ASP A 267 17.03 2.95 -16.32
N PRO A 268 17.41 1.77 -16.85
CA PRO A 268 17.81 1.63 -18.23
C PRO A 268 16.69 2.07 -19.18
N ARG A 269 17.07 2.55 -20.37
CA ARG A 269 16.11 3.00 -21.38
C ARG A 269 15.03 1.96 -21.72
N GLU A 270 15.42 0.69 -21.81
CA GLU A 270 14.49 -0.42 -22.11
C GLU A 270 13.41 -0.59 -21.04
N GLU A 271 13.76 -0.36 -19.76
CA GLU A 271 12.83 -0.43 -18.63
C GLU A 271 11.83 0.73 -18.66
N ILE A 272 12.31 1.94 -18.97
CA ILE A 272 11.46 3.13 -19.14
C ILE A 272 10.46 2.90 -20.28
N GLU A 273 10.94 2.53 -21.46
CA GLU A 273 10.09 2.31 -22.63
C GLU A 273 9.09 1.18 -22.41
N TRP A 274 9.48 0.11 -21.72
CA TRP A 274 8.54 -0.96 -21.36
C TRP A 274 7.49 -0.50 -20.34
N GLY A 275 7.91 0.26 -19.33
CA GLY A 275 7.00 0.83 -18.33
C GLY A 275 5.95 1.73 -18.98
N GLU A 276 6.38 2.66 -19.84
CA GLU A 276 5.49 3.55 -20.60
C GLU A 276 4.46 2.78 -21.44
N ARG A 277 4.88 1.71 -22.13
CA ARG A 277 3.96 0.85 -22.89
C ARG A 277 2.91 0.20 -22.00
N MET A 278 3.29 -0.28 -20.82
CA MET A 278 2.36 -0.93 -19.88
C MET A 278 1.41 0.07 -19.23
N CYS A 279 1.90 1.27 -18.90
CA CYS A 279 1.07 2.39 -18.44
C CYS A 279 0.00 2.74 -19.49
N ALA A 280 0.41 2.90 -20.76
CA ALA A 280 -0.51 3.21 -21.86
C ALA A 280 -1.53 2.07 -22.12
N LEU A 281 -1.10 0.81 -21.99
CA LEU A 281 -1.98 -0.36 -22.09
C LEU A 281 -3.08 -0.30 -21.02
N ARG A 282 -2.73 0.04 -19.78
CA ARG A 282 -3.68 0.20 -18.69
C ARG A 282 -4.67 1.33 -18.95
N THR A 283 -4.19 2.50 -19.38
CA THR A 283 -5.06 3.64 -19.71
C THR A 283 -6.06 3.27 -20.80
N THR A 284 -5.60 2.59 -21.85
CA THR A 284 -6.47 2.11 -22.94
C THR A 284 -7.51 1.09 -22.44
N PHE A 285 -7.10 0.18 -21.56
CA PHE A 285 -8.01 -0.79 -20.95
C PHE A 285 -9.12 -0.11 -20.14
N LEU A 286 -8.78 0.88 -19.31
CA LEU A 286 -9.73 1.64 -18.51
C LEU A 286 -10.71 2.43 -19.38
N GLN A 287 -10.24 3.08 -20.45
CA GLN A 287 -11.10 3.80 -21.39
C GLN A 287 -12.14 2.87 -22.02
N ARG A 288 -11.73 1.67 -22.45
CA ARG A 288 -12.66 0.66 -23.00
C ARG A 288 -13.66 0.19 -21.95
N LEU A 289 -13.21 -0.01 -20.70
CA LEU A 289 -14.07 -0.43 -19.61
C LEU A 289 -15.15 0.61 -19.31
N VAL A 290 -14.76 1.89 -19.20
CA VAL A 290 -15.70 3.01 -18.98
C VAL A 290 -16.73 3.08 -20.11
N LYS A 291 -16.27 3.09 -21.36
CA LYS A 291 -17.16 3.12 -22.53
C LYS A 291 -18.17 1.96 -22.52
N SER A 292 -17.70 0.73 -22.25
CA SER A 292 -18.58 -0.44 -22.15
C SER A 292 -19.64 -0.28 -21.06
N THR A 293 -19.28 0.28 -19.90
CA THR A 293 -20.25 0.51 -18.82
C THR A 293 -21.23 1.64 -19.13
N GLU A 294 -20.84 2.66 -19.88
CA GLU A 294 -21.72 3.72 -20.35
C GLU A 294 -22.72 3.18 -21.39
N ASP A 295 -22.26 2.35 -22.32
CA ASP A 295 -23.11 1.69 -23.32
C ASP A 295 -24.14 0.74 -22.65
N GLU A 296 -23.73 0.02 -21.59
CA GLU A 296 -24.66 -0.80 -20.78
C GLU A 296 -25.69 0.04 -20.02
N LYS A 297 -25.30 1.21 -19.50
CA LYS A 297 -26.24 2.13 -18.82
C LYS A 297 -27.22 2.74 -19.82
N ARG A 298 -26.72 3.13 -21.00
CA ARG A 298 -27.55 3.69 -22.09
C ARG A 298 -28.55 2.66 -22.61
N SER A 299 -28.10 1.44 -22.89
CA SER A 299 -29.01 0.36 -23.31
C SER A 299 -30.06 0.04 -22.24
N ARG A 300 -29.70 -0.06 -20.96
CA ARG A 300 -30.68 -0.21 -19.87
C ARG A 300 -31.67 0.95 -19.79
N SER A 301 -31.23 2.18 -20.01
CA SER A 301 -32.10 3.35 -20.09
C SER A 301 -33.07 3.26 -21.28
N GLU A 302 -32.58 2.88 -22.46
CA GLU A 302 -33.40 2.70 -23.67
C GLU A 302 -34.45 1.59 -23.49
N PHE A 303 -34.10 0.46 -22.88
CA PHE A 303 -35.05 -0.61 -22.55
C PHE A 303 -36.08 -0.23 -21.47
N ALA A 304 -35.69 0.56 -20.46
CA ALA A 304 -36.61 1.08 -19.45
C ALA A 304 -37.61 2.10 -20.02
N THR A 305 -37.18 2.88 -21.02
CA THR A 305 -38.05 3.86 -21.69
C THR A 305 -39.04 3.20 -22.65
N SER A 306 -38.66 2.07 -23.27
CA SER A 306 -39.51 1.36 -24.25
C SER A 306 -40.50 0.35 -23.66
N GLN A 307 -40.43 -0.03 -22.37
CA GLN A 307 -41.38 -1.00 -21.77
C GLN A 307 -42.53 -0.39 -20.95
N VAL A 308 -42.68 0.93 -20.90
CA VAL A 308 -43.81 1.60 -20.19
C VAL A 308 -44.84 2.20 -21.17
N LEU A 309 -44.78 1.86 -22.46
CA LEU A 309 -45.70 2.39 -23.47
C LEU A 309 -46.35 1.29 -24.31
N GLU A 310 -47.19 0.48 -23.68
CA GLU A 310 -48.48 0.05 -24.25
C GLU A 310 -49.21 -0.91 -23.29
N LEU A 311 -50.48 -0.59 -23.03
CA LEU A 311 -51.58 -1.37 -22.43
C LEU A 311 -52.28 -0.61 -21.29
N ALA A 312 -52.82 0.57 -21.60
CA ALA A 312 -53.91 1.17 -20.82
C ALA A 312 -55.11 1.49 -21.75
N PRO A 313 -56.32 0.99 -21.47
CA PRO A 313 -57.49 1.18 -22.32
C PRO A 313 -58.03 2.64 -22.29
N PRO A 314 -58.73 3.10 -23.34
CA PRO A 314 -58.87 4.52 -23.66
C PRO A 314 -60.09 5.18 -22.97
N ASN A 315 -60.20 5.11 -21.64
CA ASN A 315 -61.33 5.77 -20.96
C ASN A 315 -61.07 6.21 -19.49
N ARG A 316 -60.04 7.04 -19.25
CA ARG A 316 -59.98 7.89 -18.04
C ARG A 316 -59.44 9.29 -18.34
N ARG A 317 -60.18 10.31 -17.88
CA ARG A 317 -59.82 11.74 -17.90
C ARG A 317 -58.62 12.02 -16.97
N PRO A 318 -57.83 13.09 -17.23
CA PRO A 318 -56.48 13.24 -16.69
C PRO A 318 -56.48 13.75 -15.25
N ARG A 319 -55.55 13.23 -14.43
CA ARG A 319 -55.20 13.81 -13.14
C ARG A 319 -53.86 14.54 -13.31
N ALA A 320 -53.80 15.79 -12.85
CA ALA A 320 -52.66 16.69 -13.01
C ALA A 320 -51.33 16.02 -12.57
N PRO A 321 -50.22 16.28 -13.28
CA PRO A 321 -48.93 15.72 -12.91
C PRO A 321 -48.47 16.33 -11.60
N ARG A 322 -48.15 15.48 -10.61
CA ARG A 322 -47.31 15.87 -9.49
C ARG A 322 -45.95 16.28 -10.06
N GLN A 323 -45.54 17.50 -9.77
CA GLN A 323 -44.16 17.96 -9.98
C GLN A 323 -43.21 16.97 -9.31
N ILE A 324 -42.49 16.20 -10.12
CA ILE A 324 -41.30 15.49 -9.69
C ILE A 324 -40.19 16.53 -9.80
N TYR A 325 -39.65 16.92 -8.66
CA TYR A 325 -38.41 17.69 -8.57
C TYR A 325 -37.33 16.92 -9.34
N HIS A 326 -36.73 17.54 -10.36
CA HIS A 326 -35.39 17.18 -10.78
C HIS A 326 -34.45 17.57 -9.63
N SER A 327 -33.90 16.58 -8.94
CA SER A 327 -32.69 16.78 -8.13
C SER A 327 -31.50 16.60 -9.06
N GLU A 328 -31.00 17.69 -9.61
CA GLU A 328 -29.60 17.77 -10.03
C GLU A 328 -28.76 17.73 -8.75
N ASP A 329 -28.15 16.58 -8.46
CA ASP A 329 -26.90 16.50 -7.70
C ASP A 329 -26.44 15.03 -7.64
N THR A 330 -25.48 14.70 -8.49
CA THR A 330 -24.35 13.77 -8.21
C THR A 330 -23.36 13.82 -9.38
N GLU A 331 -22.91 15.03 -9.72
CA GLU A 331 -21.65 15.21 -10.44
C GLU A 331 -20.53 15.41 -9.40
N SER A 332 -20.07 14.34 -8.76
CA SER A 332 -18.87 14.42 -7.92
C SER A 332 -18.12 13.10 -7.76
N SER A 333 -17.68 12.46 -8.87
CA SER A 333 -16.61 11.45 -8.75
C SER A 333 -15.79 11.17 -10.01
N PHE A 334 -15.61 12.14 -10.90
CA PHE A 334 -14.65 11.99 -12.00
C PHE A 334 -14.01 13.32 -12.37
N ARG A 335 -13.12 13.82 -11.51
CA ARG A 335 -12.29 14.98 -11.86
C ARG A 335 -11.27 14.58 -12.93
N HIS A 336 -11.54 15.04 -14.14
CA HIS A 336 -10.64 15.01 -15.28
C HIS A 336 -9.45 15.95 -15.01
N TYR A 337 -8.22 15.47 -15.20
CA TYR A 337 -7.03 16.34 -15.26
C TYR A 337 -6.68 16.61 -16.73
N ALA A 338 -6.95 17.83 -17.18
CA ALA A 338 -6.25 18.46 -18.29
C ALA A 338 -5.89 19.88 -17.84
N PRO A 339 -4.63 20.34 -17.95
CA PRO A 339 -4.22 21.65 -17.44
C PRO A 339 -4.67 22.76 -18.39
N GLN A 340 -5.30 23.82 -17.86
CA GLN A 340 -5.63 25.04 -18.61
C GLN A 340 -5.21 26.30 -17.83
N ILE A 341 -4.72 27.28 -18.59
CA ILE A 341 -4.14 28.57 -18.17
C ILE A 341 -5.27 29.60 -17.95
N PRO A 342 -5.23 30.49 -16.94
CA PRO A 342 -6.33 31.42 -16.66
C PRO A 342 -6.15 32.80 -17.32
N PRO A 343 -7.25 33.50 -17.67
CA PRO A 343 -7.27 34.96 -17.69
C PRO A 343 -8.26 35.57 -16.68
N ASP A 344 -7.95 36.82 -16.31
CA ASP A 344 -8.57 37.71 -15.31
C ASP A 344 -10.00 38.19 -15.64
N HIS A 345 -10.87 38.37 -14.62
CA HIS A 345 -11.36 39.69 -14.12
C HIS A 345 -12.57 39.59 -13.14
N ASP A 346 -12.39 40.27 -11.99
CA ASP A 346 -13.24 40.99 -11.01
C ASP A 346 -14.81 41.10 -11.00
N PRO A 347 -15.41 41.54 -9.85
CA PRO A 347 -16.70 41.05 -9.31
C PRO A 347 -17.81 42.12 -9.15
N THR A 348 -19.04 41.72 -8.74
CA THR A 348 -20.04 42.54 -7.99
C THR A 348 -21.32 41.74 -7.57
N PRO A 349 -22.16 42.19 -6.60
CA PRO A 349 -22.64 41.32 -5.50
C PRO A 349 -24.18 41.25 -5.21
N SER A 350 -24.53 40.33 -4.30
CA SER A 350 -25.59 40.32 -3.25
C SER A 350 -27.10 40.36 -3.57
N ALA A 351 -27.87 39.43 -2.97
CA ALA A 351 -29.03 39.73 -2.08
C ALA A 351 -29.68 38.48 -1.43
N THR A 352 -29.96 38.59 -0.13
CA THR A 352 -30.55 37.60 0.79
C THR A 352 -32.08 37.74 0.87
N ARG A 353 -32.85 36.64 1.07
CA ARG A 353 -34.22 36.67 1.66
C ARG A 353 -34.66 35.28 2.18
N HIS A 354 -35.05 35.22 3.45
CA HIS A 354 -35.77 34.10 4.10
C HIS A 354 -37.30 34.32 4.05
N PRO A 355 -38.09 33.23 4.17
CA PRO A 355 -39.32 33.31 4.97
C PRO A 355 -39.63 32.08 5.85
N THR A 356 -40.61 32.26 6.74
CA THR A 356 -40.90 31.51 7.98
C THR A 356 -42.30 30.85 7.97
N TYR A 357 -42.48 29.81 8.83
CA TYR A 357 -43.71 29.23 9.45
C TYR A 357 -44.54 28.17 8.67
N PRO A 358 -45.43 27.35 9.33
CA PRO A 358 -45.59 26.95 10.75
C PRO A 358 -45.82 25.43 11.02
N GLN A 359 -45.83 25.04 12.30
CA GLN A 359 -46.14 23.70 12.86
C GLN A 359 -47.65 23.38 12.92
N SER A 360 -48.03 22.09 12.78
CA SER A 360 -49.34 21.54 13.19
C SER A 360 -49.19 20.20 13.94
N MET A 361 -50.05 19.99 14.94
CA MET A 361 -49.98 18.89 15.92
C MET A 361 -50.79 17.63 15.55
N SER A 362 -50.26 16.51 16.08
CA SER A 362 -50.88 15.28 16.61
C SER A 362 -51.80 14.41 15.74
N GLU A 363 -51.42 13.13 15.61
CA GLU A 363 -52.32 12.01 15.88
C GLU A 363 -51.53 10.78 16.40
N SER A 364 -52.06 10.16 17.45
CA SER A 364 -51.45 9.10 18.25
C SER A 364 -51.79 7.70 17.70
N VAL A 365 -50.76 6.92 17.35
CA VAL A 365 -50.88 5.48 17.04
C VAL A 365 -50.02 4.67 18.02
N GLN A 366 -50.60 3.56 18.47
CA GLN A 366 -50.15 2.65 19.53
C GLN A 366 -48.68 2.18 19.35
N LYS A 367 -47.86 2.32 20.41
CA LYS A 367 -46.49 1.83 20.44
C LYS A 367 -46.45 0.30 20.57
N HIS A 368 -46.09 -0.40 19.51
CA HIS A 368 -45.45 -1.71 19.63
C HIS A 368 -44.18 -1.57 20.49
N PRO A 369 -43.79 -2.58 21.31
CA PRO A 369 -42.58 -2.51 22.10
C PRO A 369 -41.40 -2.36 21.15
N GLN A 370 -40.78 -1.17 21.14
CA GLN A 370 -39.58 -0.97 20.35
C GLN A 370 -38.48 -1.89 20.89
N PRO A 371 -37.83 -2.69 20.03
CA PRO A 371 -36.66 -3.44 20.45
C PRO A 371 -35.64 -2.44 20.99
N ARG A 372 -35.00 -2.76 22.11
CA ARG A 372 -33.93 -1.93 22.69
C ARG A 372 -32.93 -1.60 21.57
N GLN A 373 -32.77 -0.31 21.29
CA GLN A 373 -31.72 0.15 20.39
C GLN A 373 -30.38 -0.19 21.04
N ARG A 374 -29.58 -1.00 20.34
CA ARG A 374 -28.22 -1.31 20.76
C ARG A 374 -27.35 -0.09 20.47
N THR A 375 -26.46 0.24 21.39
CA THR A 375 -25.40 1.20 21.08
C THR A 375 -24.46 0.63 20.02
N MET A 376 -23.70 1.47 19.31
CA MET A 376 -22.73 1.02 18.28
C MET A 376 -21.75 -0.03 18.80
N VAL A 377 -21.33 0.10 20.07
CA VAL A 377 -20.40 -0.85 20.70
C VAL A 377 -21.10 -2.17 21.00
N GLU A 378 -22.33 -2.15 21.51
CA GLU A 378 -23.12 -3.36 21.76
C GLU A 378 -23.49 -4.08 20.45
N HIS A 379 -23.75 -3.32 19.39
CA HIS A 379 -24.02 -3.88 18.06
C HIS A 379 -22.78 -4.54 17.47
N ALA A 380 -21.61 -3.89 17.56
CA ALA A 380 -20.34 -4.47 17.14
C ALA A 380 -20.01 -5.75 17.93
N PHE A 381 -20.24 -5.74 19.26
CA PHE A 381 -20.03 -6.94 20.07
C PHE A 381 -21.01 -8.05 19.72
N HIS A 382 -22.27 -7.71 19.38
CA HIS A 382 -23.25 -8.68 18.94
C HIS A 382 -22.85 -9.36 17.62
N ILE A 383 -22.52 -8.58 16.58
CA ILE A 383 -22.09 -9.13 15.28
C ILE A 383 -20.90 -10.08 15.47
N VAL A 384 -19.88 -9.67 16.22
CA VAL A 384 -18.69 -10.51 16.45
C VAL A 384 -19.01 -11.79 17.22
N SER A 385 -20.06 -11.80 18.06
CA SER A 385 -20.41 -12.96 18.88
C SER A 385 -21.47 -13.87 18.25
N THR A 386 -22.24 -13.40 17.26
CA THR A 386 -23.34 -14.17 16.67
C THR A 386 -23.21 -14.45 15.18
N SER A 387 -22.37 -13.73 14.45
CA SER A 387 -22.14 -14.00 13.03
C SER A 387 -21.20 -15.19 12.86
N ASP A 388 -21.66 -16.21 12.13
CA ASP A 388 -20.84 -17.36 11.73
C ASP A 388 -19.81 -16.88 10.69
N PRO A 389 -18.49 -16.97 10.97
CA PRO A 389 -17.44 -16.48 10.08
C PRO A 389 -17.33 -17.24 8.76
N LEU A 390 -18.13 -18.30 8.55
CA LEU A 390 -18.19 -19.09 7.31
C LEU A 390 -19.48 -18.91 6.50
N ALA A 391 -20.44 -18.09 6.97
CA ALA A 391 -21.65 -17.79 6.20
C ALA A 391 -21.39 -16.74 5.10
N ASP A 392 -21.99 -16.92 3.92
CA ASP A 392 -21.89 -15.96 2.81
C ASP A 392 -22.58 -14.63 3.19
N SER A 393 -21.94 -13.51 2.84
CA SER A 393 -22.26 -12.13 3.24
C SER A 393 -23.66 -11.63 2.87
N ASP A 394 -24.45 -12.43 2.17
CA ASP A 394 -25.68 -12.03 1.50
C ASP A 394 -26.94 -12.47 2.29
N GLU A 395 -26.77 -13.23 3.37
CA GLU A 395 -27.86 -13.84 4.17
C GLU A 395 -28.01 -13.30 5.61
N GLU A 396 -27.51 -12.11 5.94
CA GLU A 396 -27.74 -11.53 7.28
C GLU A 396 -29.10 -10.82 7.39
N TYR A 397 -30.05 -11.46 8.09
CA TYR A 397 -31.39 -10.93 8.39
C TYR A 397 -31.45 -10.15 9.73
N ASP A 398 -30.51 -9.24 10.02
CA ASP A 398 -30.62 -8.38 11.22
C ASP A 398 -31.44 -7.10 10.92
N GLU A 399 -32.62 -7.00 11.53
CA GLU A 399 -33.52 -5.85 11.40
C GLU A 399 -32.91 -4.53 11.89
N HIS A 400 -31.90 -4.56 12.77
CA HIS A 400 -31.22 -3.34 13.25
C HIS A 400 -30.31 -2.69 12.22
N VAL A 401 -29.88 -3.41 11.18
CA VAL A 401 -29.05 -2.88 10.08
C VAL A 401 -29.84 -1.90 9.19
N LYS A 402 -31.17 -1.98 9.19
CA LYS A 402 -32.04 -1.18 8.31
C LYS A 402 -32.26 0.26 8.79
N LEU A 403 -31.94 0.59 10.05
CA LEU A 403 -32.24 1.91 10.63
C LEU A 403 -31.17 2.97 10.36
N ASP A 404 -29.93 2.59 10.04
CA ASP A 404 -28.80 3.53 9.90
C ASP A 404 -28.83 4.37 8.61
N TYR A 405 -29.57 3.96 7.58
CA TYR A 405 -29.63 4.69 6.30
C TYR A 405 -30.59 5.90 6.31
N GLY A 406 -31.39 6.08 7.37
CA GLY A 406 -32.42 7.13 7.42
C GLY A 406 -32.01 8.46 8.06
N VAL A 407 -30.87 8.53 8.78
CA VAL A 407 -30.60 9.65 9.71
C VAL A 407 -29.51 10.63 9.24
N TYR A 408 -28.78 10.31 8.15
CA TYR A 408 -27.66 11.15 7.68
C TYR A 408 -28.04 12.25 6.66
N TRP A 409 -29.33 12.42 6.34
CA TRP A 409 -29.78 13.43 5.35
C TRP A 409 -30.27 14.77 5.96
N THR A 410 -30.22 14.98 7.28
CA THR A 410 -30.84 16.17 7.91
C THR A 410 -29.93 17.06 8.79
N LEU A 411 -28.62 16.82 8.87
CA LEU A 411 -27.67 17.69 9.57
C LEU A 411 -26.39 17.77 8.73
N THR A 412 -26.12 18.80 7.93
CA THR A 412 -25.43 20.02 8.39
C THR A 412 -25.33 20.99 7.20
N ILE A 413 -26.16 22.03 7.16
CA ILE A 413 -25.84 23.30 6.49
C ILE A 413 -25.54 24.29 7.62
N ILE A 414 -24.28 24.69 7.77
CA ILE A 414 -23.89 25.86 8.59
C ILE A 414 -23.02 26.77 7.71
N PRO A 415 -23.42 28.04 7.48
CA PRO A 415 -22.69 28.97 6.63
C PRO A 415 -21.57 29.68 7.42
N PHE A 416 -20.41 29.84 6.79
CA PHE A 416 -19.34 30.72 7.23
C PHE A 416 -19.71 32.18 6.95
N PHE A 417 -19.89 33.00 8.00
CA PHE A 417 -19.74 34.45 7.93
C PHE A 417 -19.23 34.99 9.27
N ARG A 418 -18.21 35.87 9.15
CA ARG A 418 -17.40 36.60 10.15
C ARG A 418 -16.20 35.88 10.75
#